data_AF-A0ABD5AYF6-F1
#
_entry.id   AF-A0ABD5AYF6-F1
#
_cell.length_a   1.000
_cell.length_b   1.000
_cell.length_c   1.000
_cell.angle_alpha   90.00
_cell.angle_beta   90.00
_cell.angle_gamma   90.00
#
_symmetry.space_group_name_H-M   'P 1'
#
loop_
_entity.id
_entity.type
_entity.pdbx_description
1 polymer ?
#
loop_
_entity_poly.entity_id
_entity_poly.type
_entity_poly.pdbx_seq_one_letter_code
_entity_poly.pdbx_strand_id
1 'polypeptide(L)'
;MAEKPLFHKEGFTLIEFLLVLTIISLTLFLTVTNQQSLIPTFDLETQVAKLTSEIDYYQSLAIKHKQPVLLVFRPYHNDIKIQIGNEKPFYDSLSPLILLNSSNLDYIQF
;
A
#
# COMPACT_ATOMS: atom_id res chain seq x y z
N MET A 1 -55.33 34.00 -34.57
CA MET A 1 -54.26 32.99 -34.43
C MET A 1 -53.02 33.76 -33.99
N ALA A 2 -52.74 33.82 -32.69
CA ALA A 2 -51.69 34.68 -32.13
C ALA A 2 -50.39 33.86 -31.99
N GLU A 3 -49.33 34.30 -32.65
CA GLU A 3 -48.02 33.66 -32.59
C GLU A 3 -47.38 33.88 -31.21
N LYS A 4 -47.05 32.77 -30.55
CA LYS A 4 -46.41 32.73 -29.24
C LYS A 4 -44.92 33.10 -29.43
N PRO A 5 -44.39 34.14 -28.77
CA PRO A 5 -42.98 34.47 -28.89
C PRO A 5 -42.14 33.31 -28.32
N LEU A 6 -41.22 32.80 -29.13
CA LEU A 6 -40.22 31.82 -28.71
C LEU A 6 -39.34 32.48 -27.65
N PHE A 7 -39.47 32.04 -26.40
CA PHE A 7 -38.57 32.43 -25.32
C PHE A 7 -37.13 32.17 -25.76
N HIS A 8 -36.37 33.25 -25.95
CA HIS A 8 -34.94 33.19 -26.12
C HIS A 8 -34.38 32.57 -24.84
N LYS A 9 -34.02 31.29 -24.88
CA LYS A 9 -33.20 30.68 -23.83
C LYS A 9 -31.84 31.33 -23.96
N GLU A 10 -31.59 32.35 -23.15
CA GLU A 10 -30.26 32.95 -23.02
C GLU A 10 -29.28 31.82 -22.64
N GLY A 11 -28.44 31.46 -23.61
CA GLY A 11 -27.33 30.55 -23.37
C GLY A 11 -26.27 31.27 -22.54
N PHE A 12 -25.43 30.49 -21.85
CA PHE A 12 -24.31 31.06 -21.12
C PHE A 12 -23.45 31.94 -22.02
N THR A 13 -23.20 33.16 -21.56
CA THR A 13 -22.26 34.06 -22.21
C THR A 13 -20.83 33.51 -22.06
N LEU A 14 -19.93 33.90 -22.97
CA LEU A 14 -18.53 33.46 -22.93
C LEU A 14 -17.85 33.82 -21.61
N ILE A 15 -18.23 34.96 -21.01
CA ILE A 15 -17.67 35.41 -19.74
C ILE A 15 -18.14 34.55 -18.57
N GLU A 16 -19.41 34.16 -18.55
CA GLU A 16 -19.95 33.25 -17.52
C GLU A 16 -19.29 31.87 -17.63
N PHE A 17 -19.06 31.38 -18.85
CA PHE A 17 -18.37 30.11 -19.06
C PHE A 17 -16.92 30.13 -18.55
N LEU A 18 -16.19 31.23 -18.79
CA LEU A 18 -14.84 31.42 -18.25
C LEU A 18 -14.83 31.46 -16.71
N LEU A 19 -15.83 32.10 -16.11
CA LEU A 19 -15.98 32.17 -14.67
C LEU A 19 -16.22 30.77 -14.08
N VAL A 20 -17.13 29.99 -14.68
CA VAL A 20 -17.41 28.60 -14.28
C VAL A 20 -16.17 27.72 -14.39
N LEU A 21 -15.42 27.81 -15.50
CA LEU A 21 -14.16 27.07 -15.67
C LEU A 21 -13.13 27.42 -14.60
N THR A 22 -13.05 28.70 -14.23
CA THR A 22 -12.13 29.17 -13.18
C THR A 22 -12.51 28.57 -11.82
N ILE A 23 -13.80 28.55 -11.47
CA ILE A 23 -14.29 27.95 -10.22
C ILE A 23 -14.02 26.44 -10.19
N ILE A 24 -14.29 25.73 -11.29
CA ILE A 24 -14.06 24.28 -11.39
C ILE A 24 -12.56 23.98 -11.27
N SER A 25 -11.70 24.76 -11.94
CA SER A 25 -10.25 24.59 -11.87
C SER A 25 -9.72 24.83 -10.46
N LEU A 26 -10.18 25.90 -9.78
CA LEU A 26 -9.78 26.21 -8.41
C LEU A 26 -10.25 25.14 -7.40
N THR A 27 -11.49 24.66 -7.53
CA THR A 27 -12.02 23.61 -6.64
C THR A 27 -11.30 22.28 -6.84
N LEU A 28 -10.95 21.91 -8.07
CA LEU A 28 -10.12 20.74 -8.36
C LEU A 28 -8.70 20.89 -7.79
N PHE A 29 -8.07 22.04 -7.97
CA PHE A 29 -6.75 22.33 -7.43
C PHE A 29 -6.71 22.20 -5.89
N LEU A 30 -7.70 22.80 -5.21
CA LEU A 30 -7.83 22.69 -3.75
C LEU A 30 -8.11 21.26 -3.30
N THR A 31 -8.93 20.51 -4.03
CA THR A 31 -9.24 19.11 -3.69
C THR A 31 -8.00 18.22 -3.80
N VAL A 32 -7.24 18.34 -4.88
CA VAL A 32 -6.02 17.54 -5.12
C VAL A 32 -4.92 17.91 -4.12
N THR A 33 -4.74 19.20 -3.83
CA THR A 33 -3.71 19.65 -2.87
C THR A 33 -4.03 19.29 -1.41
N ASN A 34 -5.32 19.15 -1.07
CA ASN A 34 -5.78 18.74 0.27
C ASN A 34 -5.81 17.21 0.47
N GLN A 35 -5.47 16.39 -0.54
CA GLN A 35 -5.35 14.93 -0.38
C GLN A 35 -4.06 14.50 0.36
N GLN A 36 -3.68 15.19 1.42
CA GLN A 36 -2.45 14.90 2.18
C GLN A 36 -2.50 13.63 3.05
N SER A 37 -3.56 12.82 3.04
CA SER A 37 -3.60 11.60 3.87
C SER A 37 -4.28 10.37 3.24
N LEU A 38 -4.25 10.23 1.90
CA LEU A 38 -4.43 8.91 1.29
C LEU A 38 -3.10 8.14 1.20
N ILE A 39 -2.07 8.59 1.94
CA ILE A 39 -0.94 7.72 2.27
C ILE A 39 -1.55 6.61 3.12
N PRO A 40 -1.52 5.33 2.66
CA PRO A 40 -2.05 4.25 3.46
C PRO A 40 -1.36 4.32 4.81
N THR A 41 -2.12 4.58 5.86
CA THR A 41 -1.74 4.18 7.21
C THR A 41 -1.42 2.71 7.08
N PHE A 42 -0.12 2.39 7.06
CA PHE A 42 0.37 1.03 6.89
C PHE A 42 -0.26 0.19 8.00
N ASP A 43 -1.34 -0.49 7.64
CA ASP A 43 -2.13 -1.23 8.59
C ASP A 43 -1.26 -2.38 9.12
N LEU A 44 -1.04 -2.38 10.43
CA LEU A 44 -0.21 -3.37 11.11
C LEU A 44 -0.75 -4.78 10.84
N GLU A 45 -2.06 -4.96 10.77
CA GLU A 45 -2.68 -6.26 10.50
C GLU A 45 -2.30 -6.77 9.11
N THR A 46 -2.36 -5.90 8.10
CA THR A 46 -1.94 -6.23 6.73
C THR A 46 -0.47 -6.64 6.65
N GLN A 47 0.42 -5.96 7.40
CA GLN A 47 1.84 -6.32 7.43
C GLN A 47 2.11 -7.65 8.14
N VAL A 48 1.42 -7.90 9.27
CA VAL A 48 1.51 -9.17 9.99
C VAL A 48 0.97 -10.31 9.12
N ALA A 49 -0.13 -10.09 8.40
CA ALA A 49 -0.70 -11.06 7.47
C ALA A 49 0.26 -11.39 6.31
N LYS A 50 0.96 -10.38 5.77
CA LYS A 50 2.02 -10.58 4.77
C LYS A 50 3.14 -11.44 5.32
N LEU A 51 3.68 -11.10 6.50
CA LEU A 51 4.75 -11.86 7.14
C LEU A 51 4.34 -13.32 7.39
N THR A 52 3.11 -13.53 7.87
CA THR A 52 2.57 -14.87 8.12
C THR A 52 2.49 -15.68 6.81
N SER A 53 2.01 -15.05 5.73
CA SER A 53 1.93 -15.69 4.41
C SER A 53 3.31 -16.06 3.85
N GLU A 54 4.34 -15.25 4.12
CA GLU A 54 5.72 -15.55 3.75
C GLU A 54 6.28 -16.74 4.53
N ILE A 55 5.98 -16.84 5.82
CA ILE A 55 6.36 -17.99 6.66
C ILE A 55 5.69 -19.26 6.12
N ASP A 56 4.39 -19.22 5.82
CA ASP A 56 3.65 -20.35 5.23
C ASP A 56 4.20 -20.77 3.86
N TYR A 57 4.64 -19.80 3.06
CA TYR A 57 5.33 -20.06 1.80
C TYR A 57 6.63 -20.84 2.02
N TYR A 58 7.47 -20.43 2.96
CA TYR A 58 8.73 -21.13 3.25
C TYR A 58 8.52 -22.54 3.82
N GLN A 59 7.49 -22.73 4.66
CA GLN A 59 7.08 -24.06 5.11
C GLN A 59 6.68 -24.94 3.91
N SER A 60 5.85 -24.41 3.02
CA SER A 60 5.42 -25.13 1.82
C SER A 60 6.60 -25.46 0.89
N LEU A 61 7.56 -24.55 0.79
CA LEU A 61 8.79 -24.73 0.02
C LEU A 61 9.66 -25.85 0.61
N ALA A 62 9.83 -25.89 1.93
CA ALA A 62 10.57 -26.95 2.64
C ALA A 62 9.97 -28.33 2.33
N ILE A 63 8.64 -28.45 2.41
CA ILE A 63 7.91 -29.69 2.11
C ILE A 63 8.09 -30.09 0.63
N LYS A 64 7.87 -29.16 -0.29
CA LYS A 64 7.92 -29.42 -1.74
C LYS A 64 9.30 -29.87 -2.19
N HIS A 65 10.35 -29.20 -1.71
CA HIS A 65 11.73 -29.47 -2.13
C HIS A 65 12.43 -30.50 -1.25
N LYS A 66 11.81 -30.93 -0.13
CA LYS A 66 12.41 -31.84 0.87
C LYS A 66 13.76 -31.33 1.39
N GLN A 67 13.86 -30.02 1.54
CA GLN A 67 15.06 -29.34 2.04
C GLN A 67 14.69 -28.53 3.29
N PRO A 68 15.54 -28.52 4.32
CA PRO A 68 15.25 -27.77 5.53
C PRO A 68 15.30 -26.27 5.22
N VAL A 69 14.35 -25.53 5.77
CA VAL A 69 14.34 -24.06 5.69
C VAL A 69 14.45 -23.49 7.09
N LEU A 70 15.47 -22.65 7.30
CA LEU A 70 15.73 -21.96 8.56
C LEU A 70 15.52 -20.45 8.37
N LEU A 71 14.59 -19.90 9.15
CA LEU A 71 14.31 -18.48 9.26
C LEU A 71 14.90 -18.00 10.60
N VAL A 72 15.85 -17.07 10.58
CA VAL A 72 16.44 -16.48 11.79
C VAL A 72 16.08 -15.00 11.87
N PHE A 73 15.38 -14.61 12.92
CA PHE A 73 14.98 -13.23 13.16
C PHE A 73 16.14 -12.48 13.83
N ARG A 74 16.49 -11.29 13.32
CA ARG A 74 17.63 -10.52 13.83
C ARG A 74 17.15 -9.14 14.32
N PRO A 75 16.75 -9.01 15.60
CA PRO A 75 16.21 -7.76 16.14
C PRO A 75 17.11 -6.54 15.93
N TYR A 76 18.43 -6.71 16.07
CA TYR A 76 19.41 -5.63 15.89
C TYR A 76 19.46 -5.07 14.46
N HIS A 77 19.13 -5.88 13.45
CA HIS A 77 19.10 -5.47 12.04
C HIS A 77 17.69 -5.26 11.49
N ASN A 78 16.67 -5.65 12.26
CA ASN A 78 15.26 -5.64 11.86
C ASN A 78 15.00 -6.37 10.53
N ASP A 79 15.56 -7.55 10.40
CA ASP A 79 15.44 -8.39 9.22
C ASP A 79 15.40 -9.88 9.58
N ILE A 80 15.06 -10.70 8.59
CA ILE A 80 15.06 -12.15 8.67
C ILE A 80 16.17 -12.68 7.77
N LYS A 81 17.01 -13.56 8.30
CA LYS A 81 17.93 -14.38 7.51
C LYS A 81 17.24 -15.67 7.12
N ILE A 82 17.20 -15.97 5.83
CA ILE A 82 16.59 -17.17 5.27
C ILE A 82 17.69 -18.08 4.72
N GLN A 83 17.71 -19.33 5.17
CA GLN A 83 18.65 -20.38 4.76
C GLN A 83 17.86 -21.58 4.26
N ILE A 84 18.06 -21.98 3.01
CA ILE A 84 17.39 -23.12 2.37
C ILE A 84 18.44 -24.19 2.10
N GLY A 85 18.40 -25.30 2.83
CA GLY A 85 19.42 -26.35 2.76
C GLY A 85 20.84 -25.79 2.86
N ASN A 86 21.66 -26.11 1.86
CA ASN A 86 23.06 -25.65 1.76
C ASN A 86 23.23 -24.45 0.80
N GLU A 87 22.15 -23.81 0.39
CA GLU A 87 22.21 -22.63 -0.49
C GLU A 87 22.76 -21.41 0.26
N LYS A 88 23.15 -20.37 -0.49
CA LYS A 88 23.63 -19.13 0.11
C LYS A 88 22.45 -18.43 0.82
N PRO A 89 22.61 -18.00 2.08
CA PRO A 89 21.54 -17.30 2.78
C PRO A 89 21.24 -15.95 2.12
N PHE A 90 19.98 -15.55 2.20
CA PHE A 90 19.53 -14.22 1.84
C PHE A 90 18.81 -13.57 3.02
N TYR A 91 18.53 -12.27 2.89
CA TYR A 91 18.01 -11.44 3.97
C TYR A 91 16.81 -10.67 3.47
N ASP A 92 15.76 -10.63 4.28
CA ASP A 92 14.54 -9.88 3.98
C ASP A 92 14.24 -8.87 5.09
N SER A 93 13.97 -7.63 4.71
CA SER A 93 13.74 -6.54 5.67
C SER A 93 12.32 -6.59 6.19
N LEU A 94 12.15 -6.41 7.50
CA LEU A 94 10.83 -6.41 8.12
C LEU A 94 10.13 -5.05 8.06
N SER A 95 10.78 -4.01 7.53
CA SER A 95 10.22 -2.66 7.48
C SER A 95 8.87 -2.63 6.74
N PRO A 96 7.81 -2.02 7.30
CA PRO A 96 7.78 -1.18 8.51
C PRO A 96 7.57 -1.88 9.88
N LEU A 97 7.48 -3.21 9.97
CA LEU A 97 7.47 -3.94 11.24
C LEU A 97 8.80 -3.77 11.97
N ILE A 98 8.77 -3.79 13.30
CA ILE A 98 9.95 -3.68 14.16
C ILE A 98 10.02 -4.89 15.08
N LEU A 99 11.11 -5.65 14.99
CA LEU A 99 11.43 -6.69 15.96
C LEU A 99 11.88 -6.05 17.27
N LEU A 100 11.14 -6.34 18.33
CA LEU A 100 11.56 -5.95 19.67
C LEU A 100 12.71 -6.86 20.13
N ASN A 101 13.75 -6.27 20.70
CA ASN A 101 14.87 -7.02 21.29
C ASN A 101 14.45 -7.93 22.45
N SER A 102 13.30 -7.66 23.08
CA SER A 102 12.70 -8.49 24.11
C SER A 102 11.80 -9.61 23.58
N SER A 103 11.68 -9.74 22.25
CA SER A 103 10.87 -10.78 21.62
C SER A 103 11.53 -12.14 21.75
N ASN A 104 10.72 -13.19 21.94
CA ASN A 104 11.17 -14.59 21.94
C ASN A 104 11.23 -15.20 20.52
N LEU A 105 11.15 -14.35 19.49
CA LEU A 105 11.28 -14.76 18.09
C LEU A 105 12.77 -14.83 17.74
N ASP A 106 13.37 -16.00 17.97
CA ASP A 106 14.76 -16.28 17.62
C ASP A 106 14.86 -16.89 16.22
N TYR A 107 14.25 -18.07 16.02
CA TYR A 107 14.26 -18.76 14.73
C TYR A 107 13.03 -19.67 14.56
N ILE A 108 12.72 -19.97 13.29
CA ILE A 108 11.74 -20.97 12.88
C ILE A 108 12.43 -21.93 11.91
N GLN A 109 12.21 -23.23 12.08
CA GLN A 109 12.77 -24.26 11.22
C GLN A 109 11.67 -25.18 10.71
N PHE A 110 11.70 -25.46 9.41
CA PHE A 110 10.81 -26.38 8.70
C PHE A 110 11.61 -27.53 8.05
#